data_AF-A0A7C1SWX7-F1
#
_entry.id   AF-A0A7C1SWX7-F1
#
_cell.length_a   1.000
_cell.length_b   1.000
_cell.length_c   1.000
_cell.angle_alpha   90.00
_cell.angle_beta   90.00
_cell.angle_gamma   90.00
#
_symmetry.space_group_name_H-M   'P 1'
#
loop_
_entity.id
_entity.type
_entity.pdbx_description
1 polymer ?
#
loop_
_entity_poly.entity_id
_entity_poly.type
_entity_poly.pdbx_seq_one_letter_code
_entity_poly.pdbx_strand_id
1 'polypeptide(L)'
;MSVIDIGLAGHNDREILEYSEKNDLILISGDKDFGGLVEFGTLWGRGKVILLRYRLINVDQIVKSIAKVLDREEETFRTKKSVVIVLSEAGYRVHKPGGLPK
;
A
#
# COMPACT_ATOMS: atom_id res chain seq x y z
N MET A 1 -7.07 11.99 -2.91
CA MET A 1 -8.24 11.88 -2.01
C MET A 1 -7.77 11.18 -0.76
N SER A 2 -8.00 11.78 0.40
CA SER A 2 -7.65 11.24 1.71
C SER A 2 -8.82 10.43 2.30
N VAL A 3 -8.56 9.68 3.38
CA VAL A 3 -9.61 8.99 4.15
C VAL A 3 -10.67 9.95 4.72
N ILE A 4 -10.28 11.20 4.98
CA ILE A 4 -11.19 12.25 5.46
C ILE A 4 -12.17 12.63 4.34
N ASP A 5 -11.65 12.82 3.11
CA ASP A 5 -12.46 13.25 1.96
C ASP A 5 -13.54 12.21 1.56
N ILE A 6 -13.29 10.94 1.85
CA ILE A 6 -14.24 9.83 1.59
C ILE A 6 -15.08 9.43 2.80
N GLY A 7 -14.99 10.17 3.91
CA GLY A 7 -15.77 9.89 5.11
C GLY A 7 -15.35 8.63 5.88
N LEU A 8 -14.11 8.15 5.68
CA LEU A 8 -13.54 7.00 6.40
C LEU A 8 -12.61 7.42 7.56
N ALA A 9 -12.70 8.66 8.02
CA ALA A 9 -11.95 9.10 9.19
C ALA A 9 -12.40 8.30 10.44
N GLY A 10 -11.45 7.69 11.16
CA GLY A 10 -11.73 6.89 12.35
C GLY A 10 -12.18 5.45 12.09
N HIS A 11 -12.32 5.06 10.81
CA HIS A 11 -12.53 3.66 10.43
C HIS A 11 -11.26 2.83 10.63
N ASN A 12 -11.42 1.52 10.77
CA ASN A 12 -10.27 0.64 10.95
C ASN A 12 -9.59 0.30 9.60
N ASP A 13 -8.36 -0.18 9.68
CA ASP A 13 -7.52 -0.50 8.52
C ASP A 13 -8.17 -1.47 7.54
N ARG A 14 -8.95 -2.43 8.06
CA ARG A 14 -9.67 -3.40 7.25
C ARG A 14 -10.75 -2.72 6.40
N GLU A 15 -11.54 -1.84 6.97
CA GLU A 15 -12.60 -1.12 6.26
C GLU A 15 -12.01 -0.21 5.17
N ILE A 16 -10.91 0.48 5.48
CA ILE A 16 -10.19 1.33 4.52
C ILE A 16 -9.65 0.50 3.34
N LEU A 17 -9.11 -0.69 3.62
CA LEU A 17 -8.61 -1.60 2.60
C LEU A 17 -9.74 -2.20 1.75
N GLU A 18 -10.84 -2.62 2.36
CA GLU A 18 -12.03 -3.13 1.66
C GLU A 18 -12.65 -2.06 0.76
N TYR A 19 -12.72 -0.82 1.22
CA TYR A 19 -13.13 0.30 0.39
C TYR A 19 -12.19 0.50 -0.80
N SER A 20 -10.88 0.46 -0.57
CA SER A 20 -9.89 0.64 -1.63
C SER A 20 -9.99 -0.48 -2.67
N GLU A 21 -10.16 -1.73 -2.25
CA GLU A 21 -10.36 -2.88 -3.16
C GLU A 21 -11.65 -2.75 -3.97
N LYS A 22 -12.78 -2.41 -3.31
CA LYS A 22 -14.08 -2.27 -3.98
C LYS A 22 -14.10 -1.19 -5.06
N ASN A 23 -13.27 -0.16 -4.91
CA ASN A 23 -13.21 0.98 -5.82
C ASN A 23 -11.99 0.95 -6.77
N ASP A 24 -11.25 -0.17 -6.82
CA ASP A 24 -10.01 -0.33 -7.60
C ASP A 24 -8.96 0.78 -7.35
N LEU A 25 -8.81 1.15 -6.08
CA LEU A 25 -7.88 2.18 -5.62
C LEU A 25 -6.57 1.56 -5.10
N ILE A 26 -5.49 2.32 -5.25
CA ILE A 26 -4.22 2.05 -4.57
C ILE A 26 -4.21 2.85 -3.26
N LEU A 27 -4.14 2.13 -2.14
CA LEU A 27 -4.01 2.75 -0.82
C LEU A 27 -2.57 3.14 -0.56
N ILE A 28 -2.31 4.40 -0.22
CA ILE A 28 -1.00 4.87 0.21
C ILE A 28 -1.08 5.17 1.71
N SER A 29 -0.23 4.54 2.52
CA SER A 29 -0.23 4.75 3.97
C SER A 29 1.18 4.87 4.53
N GLY A 30 1.40 5.87 5.38
CA GLY A 30 2.60 5.99 6.23
C GLY A 30 2.40 5.41 7.63
N ASP A 31 1.21 4.87 7.92
CA ASP A 31 0.88 4.34 9.23
C ASP A 31 1.66 3.04 9.51
N LYS A 32 2.31 3.00 10.67
CA LYS A 32 3.09 1.83 11.12
C LYS A 32 2.19 0.65 11.43
N ASP A 33 1.04 0.91 12.02
CA ASP A 33 0.12 -0.13 12.47
C ASP A 33 -0.55 -0.82 11.28
N PHE A 34 -0.87 -0.05 10.24
CA PHE A 34 -1.37 -0.57 8.96
C PHE A 34 -0.41 -1.59 8.34
N GLY A 35 0.88 -1.26 8.30
CA GLY A 35 1.86 -2.19 7.73
C GLY A 35 2.10 -3.42 8.61
N GLY A 36 1.84 -3.36 9.92
CA GLY A 36 1.81 -4.55 10.77
C GLY A 36 0.67 -5.51 10.37
N LEU A 37 -0.54 -5.02 10.16
CA LEU A 37 -1.68 -5.86 9.74
C LEU A 37 -1.48 -6.51 8.37
N VAL A 38 -0.76 -5.82 7.48
CA VAL A 38 -0.33 -6.38 6.22
C VAL A 38 0.73 -7.45 6.48
N GLU A 39 1.86 -7.11 7.10
CA GLU A 39 3.00 -8.02 7.33
C GLU A 39 2.65 -9.29 8.14
N PHE A 40 1.72 -9.20 9.10
CA PHE A 40 1.30 -10.31 9.96
C PHE A 40 0.10 -11.12 9.43
N GLY A 41 -0.31 -10.91 8.17
CA GLY A 41 -1.20 -11.85 7.48
C GLY A 41 -2.71 -11.53 7.57
N THR A 42 -3.16 -10.68 8.50
CA THR A 42 -4.59 -10.40 8.71
C THR A 42 -5.24 -9.78 7.48
N LEU A 43 -4.51 -8.92 6.76
CA LEU A 43 -4.96 -8.25 5.55
C LEU A 43 -4.15 -8.66 4.30
N TRP A 44 -3.28 -9.66 4.44
CA TRP A 44 -2.41 -10.10 3.36
C TRP A 44 -3.22 -10.70 2.21
N GLY A 45 -2.87 -10.32 0.98
CA GLY A 45 -3.61 -10.77 -0.20
C GLY A 45 -4.81 -9.92 -0.59
N ARG A 46 -5.08 -8.79 0.09
CA ARG A 46 -6.21 -7.90 -0.21
C ARG A 46 -5.75 -6.54 -0.71
N GLY A 47 -6.39 -6.07 -1.79
CA GLY A 47 -6.18 -4.75 -2.35
C GLY A 47 -4.75 -4.45 -2.83
N LYS A 48 -4.55 -3.20 -3.26
CA LYS A 48 -3.27 -2.67 -3.75
C LYS A 48 -2.79 -1.61 -2.76
N VAL A 49 -1.63 -1.81 -2.13
CA VAL A 49 -1.13 -0.96 -1.04
C VAL A 49 0.30 -0.52 -1.31
N ILE A 50 0.59 0.75 -1.05
CA ILE A 50 1.93 1.33 -0.95
C ILE A 50 2.14 1.79 0.50
N LEU A 51 3.07 1.14 1.20
CA LEU A 51 3.46 1.47 2.56
C LEU A 51 4.70 2.35 2.56
N LEU A 52 4.62 3.52 3.19
CA LEU A 52 5.74 4.44 3.37
C LEU A 52 6.46 4.12 4.68
N ARG A 53 7.70 3.68 4.59
CA ARG A 53 8.57 3.29 5.71
C ARG A 53 9.84 4.14 5.75
N TYR A 54 9.65 5.45 5.68
CA TYR A 54 10.72 6.44 5.82
C TYR A 54 10.88 6.84 7.30
N ARG A 55 12.13 6.85 7.78
CA ARG A 55 12.54 7.41 9.07
C ARG A 55 12.64 8.94 9.00
N LEU A 56 13.13 9.48 7.88
CA LEU A 56 13.26 10.91 7.65
C LEU A 56 12.22 11.36 6.62
N ILE A 57 11.37 12.31 6.99
CA ILE A 57 10.36 12.84 6.08
C ILE A 57 11.01 13.84 5.12
N ASN A 58 11.20 13.42 3.88
CA ASN A 58 11.51 14.29 2.74
C ASN A 58 10.42 14.11 1.69
N VAL A 59 9.50 15.08 1.62
CA VAL A 59 8.31 14.98 0.77
C VAL A 59 8.67 14.84 -0.70
N ASP A 60 9.63 15.64 -1.19
CA ASP A 60 10.03 15.60 -2.60
C ASP A 60 10.60 14.22 -2.99
N GLN A 61 11.40 13.63 -2.11
CA GLN A 61 11.96 12.29 -2.32
C GLN A 61 10.88 11.20 -2.25
N ILE A 62 9.93 11.32 -1.33
CA ILE A 62 8.80 10.40 -1.19
C ILE A 62 7.94 10.44 -2.45
N VAL A 63 7.57 11.63 -2.93
CA VAL A 63 6.78 11.81 -4.15
C VAL A 63 7.51 11.22 -5.36
N LYS A 64 8.80 11.50 -5.52
CA LYS A 64 9.63 10.89 -6.59
C LYS A 64 9.65 9.37 -6.50
N SER A 65 9.72 8.81 -5.30
CA SER A 65 9.74 7.36 -5.09
C SER A 65 8.40 6.71 -5.43
N ILE A 66 7.29 7.35 -5.04
CA ILE A 66 5.94 6.90 -5.38
C ILE A 66 5.74 6.91 -6.89
N ALA A 67 6.04 8.03 -7.56
CA ALA A 67 5.89 8.15 -9.01
C ALA A 67 6.69 7.08 -9.76
N LYS A 68 7.95 6.86 -9.34
CA LYS A 68 8.83 5.84 -9.90
C LYS A 68 8.29 4.42 -9.74
N VAL A 69 7.66 4.11 -8.61
CA VAL A 69 7.07 2.78 -8.37
C VAL A 69 5.80 2.58 -9.17
N LEU A 70 4.94 3.60 -9.26
CA LEU A 70 3.72 3.51 -10.08
C LEU A 70 4.05 3.25 -11.55
N ASP A 71 5.08 3.91 -12.08
CA ASP A 71 5.58 3.70 -13.44
C ASP A 71 6.17 2.28 -13.62
N ARG A 72 7.08 1.87 -12.74
CA ARG A 72 7.77 0.57 -12.87
C ARG A 72 6.86 -0.64 -12.66
N GLU A 73 5.86 -0.52 -11.79
CA GLU A 73 4.98 -1.63 -11.40
C GLU A 73 3.58 -1.48 -11.98
N GLU A 74 3.40 -0.66 -13.02
CA GLU A 74 2.10 -0.42 -13.66
C GLU A 74 1.41 -1.73 -14.02
N GLU A 75 2.11 -2.64 -14.72
CA GLU A 75 1.57 -3.94 -15.10
C GLU A 75 1.19 -4.78 -13.88
N THR A 76 2.01 -4.75 -12.82
CA THR A 76 1.72 -5.46 -11.56
C THR A 76 0.41 -4.93 -10.97
N PHE A 77 0.23 -3.60 -10.89
CA PHE A 77 -1.01 -3.00 -10.38
C PHE A 77 -2.22 -3.26 -11.28
N ARG A 78 -2.04 -3.41 -12.59
CA ARG A 78 -3.15 -3.72 -13.51
C ARG A 78 -3.57 -5.19 -13.46
N THR A 79 -2.62 -6.11 -13.32
CA THR A 79 -2.86 -7.55 -13.51
C THR A 79 -3.07 -8.32 -12.21
N LYS A 80 -2.51 -7.85 -11.09
CA LYS A 80 -2.62 -8.54 -9.81
C LYS A 80 -3.79 -8.01 -9.01
N LYS A 81 -4.57 -8.96 -8.48
CA LYS A 81 -5.67 -8.65 -7.55
C LYS A 81 -5.15 -8.00 -6.26
N SER A 82 -3.97 -8.43 -5.80
CA SER A 82 -3.33 -7.85 -4.63
C SER A 82 -1.85 -7.63 -4.79
N VAL A 83 -1.38 -6.51 -4.23
CA VAL A 83 0.01 -6.05 -4.31
C VAL A 83 0.29 -5.24 -3.06
N VAL A 84 1.40 -5.52 -2.39
CA VAL A 84 1.91 -4.68 -1.31
C VAL A 84 3.29 -4.22 -1.70
N ILE A 85 3.48 -2.91 -1.82
CA ILE A 85 4.77 -2.30 -2.07
C ILE A 85 5.20 -1.54 -0.82
N VAL A 86 6.42 -1.80 -0.35
CA VAL A 86 7.01 -1.08 0.77
C VAL A 86 8.08 -0.15 0.22
N LEU A 87 7.91 1.15 0.42
CA LEU A 87 8.87 2.20 0.09
C LEU A 87 9.69 2.60 1.32
N SER A 88 11.00 2.70 1.19
CA SER A 88 11.89 3.21 2.23
C SER A 88 13.09 3.93 1.62
N GLU A 89 14.01 4.41 2.46
CA GLU A 89 15.26 5.03 2.01
C GLU A 89 16.13 4.09 1.18
N ALA A 90 16.03 2.77 1.41
CA ALA A 90 16.79 1.76 0.69
C ALA A 90 16.20 1.43 -0.69
N GLY A 91 15.06 2.02 -1.07
CA GLY A 91 14.34 1.74 -2.31
C GLY A 91 12.96 1.15 -2.03
N TYR A 92 12.58 0.11 -2.78
CA TYR A 92 11.28 -0.52 -2.60
C TYR A 92 11.34 -2.04 -2.68
N ARG A 93 10.36 -2.67 -2.02
CA ARG A 93 10.13 -4.12 -2.08
C ARG A 93 8.70 -4.37 -2.53
N VAL A 94 8.53 -5.32 -3.43
CA VAL A 94 7.21 -5.75 -3.90
C VAL A 94 6.89 -7.11 -3.31
N HIS A 95 5.79 -7.19 -2.58
CA HIS A 95 5.19 -8.44 -2.16
C HIS A 95 3.98 -8.69 -3.04
N LYS A 96 4.03 -9.79 -3.79
CA LYS A 96 2.93 -10.26 -4.64
C LYS A 96 2.34 -11.48 -3.94
N PRO A 97 1.17 -11.36 -3.26
CA PRO A 97 0.53 -12.50 -2.63
C PRO A 97 0.13 -13.49 -3.73
N GLY A 98 0.90 -14.58 -3.85
CA GLY A 98 0.77 -15.54 -4.95
C GLY A 98 1.59 -16.83 -4.76
N GLY A 99 2.16 -17.03 -3.58
CA GLY A 99 2.66 -18.32 -3.15
C GLY A 99 2.26 -18.49 -1.69
N LEU A 100 1.23 -19.29 -1.44
CA LEU A 100 1.12 -19.93 -0.13
C LEU A 100 2.47 -20.60 0.15
N PRO A 101 3.08 -20.45 1.34
CA PRO A 101 4.03 -21.45 1.80
C PRO A 101 3.32 -22.81 1.70
N LYS A 102 3.95 -23.77 1.02
CA LYS A 102 3.54 -25.17 1.13
C LYS A 102 3.71 -25.63 2.57
#